data_AF-A0A3C2BXM3-F1
#
_entry.id   AF-A0A3C2BXM3-F1
#
_cell.length_a   1.000
_cell.length_b   1.000
_cell.length_c   1.000
_cell.angle_alpha   90.00
_cell.angle_beta   90.00
_cell.angle_gamma   90.00
#
_symmetry.space_group_name_H-M   'P 1'
#
loop_
_entity.id
_entity.type
_entity.pdbx_description
1 polymer ?
#
loop_
_entity_poly.entity_id
_entity_poly.type
_entity_poly.pdbx_seq_one_letter_code
_entity_poly.pdbx_strand_id
1 'polypeptide(L)'
;MSENTARQPSGIPTGGQFAATTHAEPRVSLAPAPPKKDQEWHDAADALVEGGRTPEEAHCAVALVLTSHMTKTYLDSGKAALAAGHETQAAMYVIAHGAMHDLPRKIHAAGNDQSAARAALAGGRKQLRSAGSLLDMAHPSGRQPAFRNADEVLARLEEFLTTDTEGQP
;
A
#
# COMPACT_ATOMS: atom_id res chain seq x y z
N MET A 1 -25.10 -76.56 15.83
CA MET A 1 -24.03 -75.65 16.30
C MET A 1 -24.24 -74.30 15.64
N SER A 2 -24.52 -73.28 16.45
CA SER A 2 -24.61 -71.83 16.21
C SER A 2 -25.36 -71.28 14.98
N GLU A 3 -26.62 -70.91 15.19
CA GLU A 3 -27.33 -69.88 14.42
C GLU A 3 -26.75 -68.51 14.75
N ASN A 4 -26.20 -67.80 13.75
CA ASN A 4 -25.68 -66.45 13.92
C ASN A 4 -26.84 -65.44 13.81
N THR A 5 -27.16 -64.80 14.93
CA THR A 5 -28.14 -63.73 15.07
C THR A 5 -27.50 -62.40 14.70
N ALA A 6 -27.59 -62.00 13.42
CA ALA A 6 -27.36 -60.63 12.99
C ALA A 6 -28.63 -60.11 12.33
N ARG A 7 -29.54 -59.59 13.17
CA ARG A 7 -30.75 -58.89 12.75
C ARG A 7 -30.35 -57.66 11.92
N GLN A 8 -30.64 -57.65 10.63
CA GLN A 8 -30.62 -56.40 9.88
C GLN A 8 -31.71 -55.48 10.44
N PRO A 9 -31.43 -54.20 10.75
CA PRO A 9 -32.46 -53.26 11.15
C PRO A 9 -33.42 -53.02 9.98
N SER A 10 -34.70 -53.30 10.19
CA SER A 10 -35.79 -53.00 9.26
C SER A 10 -35.95 -51.48 9.16
N GLY A 11 -35.25 -50.85 8.22
CA GLY A 11 -35.26 -49.38 8.13
C GLY A 11 -34.68 -48.76 6.88
N ILE A 12 -34.43 -49.52 5.80
CA ILE A 12 -34.11 -48.90 4.49
C ILE A 12 -35.38 -48.98 3.64
N PRO A 13 -36.06 -47.85 3.36
CA PRO A 13 -37.12 -47.83 2.37
C PRO A 13 -36.51 -48.15 1.00
N THR A 14 -36.85 -49.31 0.45
CA THR A 14 -36.65 -49.64 -0.96
C THR A 14 -37.60 -48.78 -1.81
N GLY A 15 -37.28 -47.49 -1.97
CA GLY A 15 -38.11 -46.56 -2.73
C GLY A 15 -37.87 -45.07 -2.51
N GLY A 16 -36.71 -44.67 -1.97
CA GLY A 16 -36.34 -43.26 -1.85
C GLY A 16 -35.67 -42.75 -3.12
N GLN A 17 -36.33 -41.83 -3.82
CA GLN A 17 -35.79 -41.10 -4.97
C GLN A 17 -34.43 -40.49 -4.62
N PHE A 18 -33.35 -40.97 -5.24
CA PHE A 18 -32.12 -40.20 -5.33
C PHE A 18 -32.40 -39.03 -6.26
N ALA A 19 -32.78 -37.88 -5.68
CA ALA A 19 -32.73 -36.63 -6.41
C ALA A 19 -31.28 -36.46 -6.89
N ALA A 20 -31.07 -36.41 -8.21
CA ALA A 20 -29.78 -36.06 -8.78
C ALA A 20 -29.44 -34.65 -8.30
N THR A 21 -28.63 -34.53 -7.26
CA THR A 21 -28.04 -33.26 -6.89
C THR A 21 -27.04 -32.93 -7.98
N THR A 22 -27.49 -32.21 -9.00
CA THR A 22 -26.61 -31.51 -9.92
C THR A 22 -25.76 -30.57 -9.07
N HIS A 23 -24.55 -31.02 -8.72
CA HIS A 23 -23.50 -30.14 -8.24
C HIS A 23 -23.14 -29.23 -9.42
N ALA A 24 -23.88 -28.13 -9.56
CA ALA A 24 -23.36 -26.97 -10.26
C ALA A 24 -22.17 -26.50 -9.41
N GLU A 25 -20.95 -26.76 -9.89
CA GLU A 25 -19.78 -26.13 -9.32
C GLU A 25 -20.04 -24.62 -9.34
N PRO A 26 -19.99 -23.93 -8.19
CA PRO A 26 -20.11 -22.48 -8.19
C PRO A 26 -18.95 -21.98 -9.04
N ARG A 27 -19.28 -21.37 -10.19
CA ARG A 27 -18.31 -20.57 -10.94
C ARG A 27 -17.75 -19.54 -9.96
N VAL A 28 -16.55 -19.79 -9.45
CA VAL A 28 -15.78 -18.82 -8.70
C VAL A 28 -15.42 -17.73 -9.71
N SER A 29 -16.33 -16.78 -9.88
CA SER A 29 -16.01 -15.52 -10.54
C SER A 29 -15.13 -14.80 -9.55
N LEU A 30 -13.81 -14.90 -9.73
CA LEU A 30 -12.87 -14.01 -9.07
C LEU A 30 -13.29 -12.61 -9.49
N ALA A 31 -14.01 -11.90 -8.62
CA ALA A 31 -14.15 -10.46 -8.75
C ALA A 31 -12.73 -9.91 -8.90
N PRO A 32 -12.48 -8.97 -9.84
CA PRO A 32 -11.17 -8.35 -9.93
C PRO A 32 -10.80 -7.88 -8.54
N ALA A 33 -9.66 -8.35 -8.03
CA ALA A 33 -9.17 -7.94 -6.74
C ALA A 33 -9.18 -6.39 -6.72
N PRO A 34 -9.57 -5.76 -5.60
CA PRO A 34 -9.47 -4.31 -5.50
C PRO A 34 -8.05 -3.92 -5.91
N PRO A 35 -7.87 -2.88 -6.74
CA PRO A 35 -6.56 -2.50 -7.22
C PRO A 35 -5.64 -2.35 -6.01
N LYS A 36 -4.46 -2.98 -6.08
CA LYS A 36 -3.40 -2.68 -5.12
C LYS A 36 -3.12 -1.19 -5.23
N LYS A 37 -2.86 -0.48 -4.13
CA LYS A 37 -2.55 0.97 -4.17
C LYS A 37 -1.48 1.34 -5.20
N ASP A 38 -0.59 0.41 -5.49
CA ASP A 38 0.47 0.58 -6.49
C ASP A 38 -0.10 0.63 -7.93
N GLN A 39 -1.19 -0.10 -8.21
CA GLN A 39 -1.93 -0.06 -9.48
C GLN A 39 -2.54 1.33 -9.73
N GLU A 40 -3.09 1.98 -8.70
CA GLU A 40 -3.65 3.33 -8.82
C GLU A 40 -2.59 4.36 -9.26
N TRP A 41 -1.31 4.12 -8.92
CA TRP A 41 -0.20 4.98 -9.32
C TRP A 41 0.17 4.79 -10.78
N HIS A 42 0.15 3.53 -11.25
CA HIS A 42 0.34 3.20 -12.67
C HIS A 42 -0.81 3.75 -13.52
N ASP A 43 -2.07 3.54 -13.10
CA ASP A 43 -3.24 4.07 -13.82
C ASP A 43 -3.17 5.61 -13.93
N ALA A 44 -2.70 6.30 -12.88
CA ALA A 44 -2.49 7.74 -12.90
C ALA A 44 -1.35 8.16 -13.83
N ALA A 45 -0.27 7.39 -13.91
CA ALA A 45 0.82 7.64 -14.86
C ALA A 45 0.37 7.41 -16.30
N ASP A 46 -0.35 6.31 -16.57
CA ASP A 46 -0.89 5.99 -17.89
C ASP A 46 -1.84 7.10 -18.37
N ALA A 47 -2.74 7.59 -17.49
CA ALA A 47 -3.62 8.71 -17.82
C ALA A 47 -2.85 10.01 -18.17
N LEU A 48 -1.68 10.24 -17.56
CA LEU A 48 -0.82 11.37 -17.90
C LEU A 48 -0.09 11.17 -19.24
N VAL A 49 0.29 9.93 -19.57
CA VAL A 49 0.87 9.56 -20.86
C VAL A 49 -0.16 9.70 -21.98
N GLU A 50 -1.39 9.24 -21.77
CA GLU A 50 -2.52 9.47 -22.69
C GLU A 50 -2.78 10.98 -22.91
N GLY A 51 -2.52 11.79 -21.88
CA GLY A 51 -2.54 13.25 -21.94
C GLY A 51 -1.36 13.91 -22.67
N GLY A 52 -0.42 13.12 -23.20
CA GLY A 52 0.70 13.59 -24.03
C GLY A 52 2.02 13.83 -23.29
N ARG A 53 2.15 13.40 -22.03
CA ARG A 53 3.43 13.41 -21.32
C ARG A 53 4.29 12.22 -21.71
N THR A 54 5.61 12.34 -21.55
CA THR A 54 6.44 11.14 -21.63
C THR A 54 6.18 10.22 -20.42
N PRO A 55 6.42 8.91 -20.54
CA PRO A 55 6.31 8.01 -19.40
C PRO A 55 7.16 8.47 -18.20
N GLU A 56 8.37 8.97 -18.42
CA GLU A 56 9.26 9.47 -17.36
C GLU A 56 8.65 10.68 -16.63
N GLU A 57 8.13 11.63 -17.40
CA GLU A 57 7.41 12.80 -16.89
C GLU A 57 6.19 12.41 -16.05
N ALA A 58 5.43 11.42 -16.51
CA ALA A 58 4.25 10.93 -15.82
C ALA A 58 4.61 10.30 -14.46
N HIS A 59 5.61 9.41 -14.44
CA HIS A 59 6.09 8.78 -13.20
C HIS A 59 6.64 9.81 -12.19
N CYS A 60 7.46 10.76 -12.65
CA CYS A 60 7.97 11.84 -11.80
C CYS A 60 6.83 12.73 -11.26
N ALA A 61 5.81 13.03 -12.07
CA ALA A 61 4.65 13.80 -11.64
C ALA A 61 3.82 13.07 -10.59
N VAL A 62 3.59 11.76 -10.75
CA VAL A 62 2.91 10.92 -9.75
C VAL A 62 3.68 10.90 -8.44
N ALA A 63 5.00 10.69 -8.48
CA ALA A 63 5.85 10.74 -7.28
C ALA A 63 5.79 12.11 -6.58
N LEU A 64 5.80 13.21 -7.33
CA LEU A 64 5.66 14.56 -6.79
C LEU A 64 4.30 14.77 -6.09
N VAL A 65 3.20 14.35 -6.71
CA VAL A 65 1.85 14.49 -6.14
C VAL A 65 1.72 13.66 -4.87
N LEU A 66 2.17 12.40 -4.89
CA LEU A 66 2.07 11.50 -3.74
C LEU A 66 2.92 11.97 -2.57
N THR A 67 4.16 12.41 -2.81
CA THR A 67 5.00 12.97 -1.74
C THR A 67 4.44 14.27 -1.17
N SER A 68 3.87 15.14 -2.02
CA SER A 68 3.19 16.36 -1.57
C SER A 68 1.98 16.05 -0.69
N HIS A 69 1.14 15.11 -1.12
CA HIS A 69 -0.03 14.67 -0.38
C HIS A 69 0.35 14.04 0.96
N MET A 70 1.39 13.21 0.98
CA MET A 70 1.90 12.59 2.19
C MET A 70 2.36 13.65 3.19
N THR A 71 3.22 14.58 2.79
CA THR A 71 3.68 15.69 3.65
C THR A 71 2.50 16.47 4.22
N LYS A 72 1.51 16.82 3.41
CA LYS A 72 0.29 17.49 3.88
C LYS A 72 -0.47 16.66 4.92
N THR A 73 -0.64 15.36 4.67
CA THR A 73 -1.35 14.45 5.58
C THR A 73 -0.68 14.36 6.95
N TYR A 74 0.66 14.37 7.01
CA TYR A 74 1.40 14.44 8.27
C TYR A 74 1.12 15.74 9.02
N LEU A 75 1.14 16.88 8.34
CA LEU A 75 0.84 18.17 8.96
C LEU A 75 -0.59 18.22 9.51
N ASP A 76 -1.56 17.77 8.72
CA ASP A 76 -2.98 17.77 9.10
C ASP A 76 -3.25 16.78 10.26
N SER A 77 -2.61 15.60 10.23
CA SER A 77 -2.68 14.63 11.34
C SER A 77 -2.05 15.19 12.62
N GLY A 78 -0.96 15.94 12.51
CA GLY A 78 -0.33 16.62 13.65
C GLY A 78 -1.26 17.66 14.27
N LYS A 79 -1.92 18.49 13.44
CA LYS A 79 -2.92 19.46 13.90
C LYS A 79 -4.12 18.77 14.56
N ALA A 80 -4.62 17.69 13.97
CA ALA A 80 -5.75 16.93 14.52
C ALA A 80 -5.40 16.29 15.87
N ALA A 81 -4.21 15.68 15.99
CA ALA A 81 -3.72 15.13 17.25
C ALA A 81 -3.57 16.21 18.33
N LEU A 82 -3.04 17.39 17.97
CA LEU A 82 -2.93 18.51 18.91
C LEU A 82 -4.30 19.01 19.37
N ALA A 83 -5.26 19.14 18.45
CA ALA A 83 -6.64 19.54 18.79
C ALA A 83 -7.34 18.51 19.70
N ALA A 84 -6.94 17.23 19.62
CA ALA A 84 -7.43 16.17 20.50
C ALA A 84 -6.66 16.06 21.84
N GLY A 85 -5.67 16.92 22.09
CA GLY A 85 -4.84 16.87 23.30
C GLY A 85 -3.77 15.76 23.30
N HIS A 86 -3.52 15.11 22.15
CA HIS A 86 -2.50 14.07 21.99
C HIS A 86 -1.14 14.68 21.63
N GLU A 87 -0.52 15.42 22.57
CA GLU A 87 0.69 16.20 22.31
C GLU A 87 1.87 15.37 21.77
N THR A 88 2.12 14.20 22.36
CA THR A 88 3.20 13.30 21.91
C THR A 88 2.98 12.83 20.47
N GLN A 89 1.74 12.47 20.12
CA GLN A 89 1.40 12.04 18.76
C GLN A 89 1.51 13.21 17.76
N ALA A 90 1.09 14.41 18.17
CA ALA A 90 1.24 15.62 17.37
C ALA A 90 2.71 15.93 17.07
N ALA A 91 3.58 15.87 18.09
CA ALA A 91 5.02 16.07 17.94
C ALA A 91 5.63 15.06 16.95
N MET A 92 5.23 13.79 17.02
CA MET A 92 5.70 12.76 16.07
C MET A 92 5.32 13.08 14.62
N TYR A 93 4.08 13.50 14.36
CA TYR A 93 3.65 13.88 13.02
C TYR A 93 4.38 15.12 12.51
N VAL A 94 4.65 16.11 13.37
CA VAL A 94 5.43 17.31 13.02
C VAL A 94 6.88 16.95 12.70
N ILE A 95 7.50 16.04 13.45
CA ILE A 95 8.87 15.56 13.17
C ILE A 95 8.92 14.81 11.85
N ALA A 96 7.97 13.90 11.60
CA ALA A 96 7.86 13.19 10.32
C ALA A 96 7.65 14.16 9.15
N HIS A 97 6.76 15.15 9.30
CA HIS A 97 6.59 16.24 8.34
C HIS A 97 7.91 16.98 8.09
N GLY A 98 8.61 17.42 9.14
CA GLY A 98 9.87 18.14 9.03
C GLY A 98 10.95 17.34 8.28
N ALA A 99 11.03 16.04 8.51
CA ALA A 99 11.95 15.14 7.81
C ALA A 99 11.66 15.01 6.30
N MET A 100 10.42 15.26 5.87
CA MET A 100 9.99 15.07 4.48
C MET A 100 9.58 16.37 3.78
N HIS A 101 9.54 17.51 4.46
CA HIS A 101 8.94 18.73 3.92
C HIS A 101 9.61 19.25 2.62
N ASP A 102 10.92 19.04 2.49
CA ASP A 102 11.70 19.47 1.31
C ASP A 102 11.68 18.42 0.18
N LEU A 103 11.14 17.21 0.44
CA LEU A 103 11.14 16.12 -0.53
C LEU A 103 10.37 16.46 -1.81
N PRO A 104 9.13 17.01 -1.77
CA PRO A 104 8.44 17.41 -2.98
C PRO A 104 9.23 18.43 -3.79
N ARG A 105 9.90 19.38 -3.13
CA ARG A 105 10.74 20.38 -3.80
C ARG A 105 11.94 19.74 -4.50
N LYS A 106 12.59 18.75 -3.88
CA LYS A 106 13.70 18.00 -4.49
C LYS A 106 13.24 17.16 -5.69
N ILE A 107 12.08 16.51 -5.59
CA ILE A 107 11.49 15.75 -6.70
C ILE A 107 11.11 16.71 -7.84
N HIS A 108 10.53 17.86 -7.53
CA HIS A 108 10.24 18.88 -8.55
C HIS A 108 11.52 19.39 -9.23
N ALA A 109 12.60 19.60 -8.47
CA ALA A 109 13.89 20.03 -9.00
C ALA A 109 14.58 18.97 -9.87
N ALA A 110 14.25 17.69 -9.69
CA ALA A 110 14.70 16.62 -10.59
C ALA A 110 14.03 16.69 -11.97
N GLY A 111 12.90 17.40 -12.10
CA GLY A 111 12.16 17.52 -13.35
C GLY A 111 11.73 16.15 -13.87
N ASN A 112 12.25 15.77 -15.03
CA ASN A 112 11.91 14.52 -15.72
C ASN A 112 12.95 13.40 -15.48
N ASP A 113 13.97 13.66 -14.66
CA ASP A 113 15.01 12.69 -14.35
C ASP A 113 14.54 11.76 -13.21
N GLN A 114 14.08 10.56 -13.58
CA GLN A 114 13.65 9.53 -12.64
C GLN A 114 14.77 9.10 -11.67
N SER A 115 16.04 9.10 -12.13
CA SER A 115 17.18 8.75 -11.27
C SER A 115 17.40 9.81 -10.20
N ALA A 116 17.33 11.09 -10.57
CA ALA A 116 17.40 12.20 -9.62
C ALA A 116 16.20 12.22 -8.66
N ALA A 117 14.98 11.96 -9.15
CA ALA A 117 13.79 11.85 -8.32
C ALA A 117 13.89 10.69 -7.32
N ARG A 118 14.41 9.54 -7.75
CA ARG A 118 14.68 8.38 -6.89
C ARG A 118 15.76 8.68 -5.85
N ALA A 119 16.83 9.38 -6.23
CA ALA A 119 17.85 9.83 -5.28
C ALA A 119 17.27 10.76 -4.21
N ALA A 120 16.32 11.63 -4.59
CA ALA A 120 15.59 12.47 -3.64
C ALA A 120 14.75 11.64 -2.66
N LEU A 121 13.99 10.64 -3.15
CA LEU A 121 13.22 9.72 -2.30
C LEU A 121 14.11 8.95 -1.31
N ALA A 122 15.21 8.38 -1.79
CA ALA A 122 16.16 7.66 -0.95
C ALA A 122 16.76 8.57 0.14
N GLY A 123 17.07 9.83 -0.23
CA GLY A 123 17.49 10.86 0.72
C GLY A 123 16.42 11.17 1.78
N GLY A 124 15.17 11.33 1.36
CA GLY A 124 14.02 11.54 2.26
C GLY A 124 13.80 10.39 3.23
N ARG A 125 13.90 9.14 2.76
CA ARG A 125 13.83 7.96 3.65
C ARG A 125 14.94 7.92 4.67
N LYS A 126 16.18 8.22 4.26
CA LYS A 126 17.31 8.28 5.19
C LYS A 126 17.06 9.31 6.30
N GLN A 127 16.53 10.48 5.94
CA GLN A 127 16.15 11.52 6.92
C GLN A 127 15.02 11.04 7.83
N LEU A 128 13.98 10.42 7.28
CA LEU A 128 12.85 9.89 8.04
C LEU A 128 13.28 8.80 9.04
N ARG A 129 14.12 7.84 8.62
CA ARG A 129 14.64 6.79 9.50
C ARG A 129 15.56 7.35 10.58
N SER A 130 16.36 8.36 10.25
CA SER A 130 17.18 9.06 11.25
C SER A 130 16.31 9.72 12.31
N ALA A 131 15.27 10.46 11.89
CA ALA A 131 14.31 11.09 12.79
C ALA A 131 13.55 10.06 13.65
N GLY A 132 13.11 8.95 13.05
CA GLY A 132 12.47 7.84 13.77
C GLY A 132 13.40 7.20 14.80
N SER A 133 14.68 6.99 14.47
CA SER A 133 15.68 6.44 15.41
C SER A 133 15.92 7.36 16.61
N LEU A 134 16.01 8.68 16.38
CA LEU A 134 16.12 9.67 17.45
C LEU A 134 14.90 9.64 18.39
N LEU A 135 13.71 9.50 17.81
CA LEU A 135 12.47 9.37 18.57
C LEU A 135 12.40 8.05 19.35
N ASP A 136 12.82 6.94 18.76
CA ASP A 136 12.87 5.64 19.45
C ASP A 136 13.84 5.70 20.65
N MET A 137 14.94 6.46 20.56
CA MET A 137 15.85 6.69 21.69
C MET A 137 15.23 7.57 22.79
N ALA A 138 14.45 8.58 22.42
CA ALA A 138 13.78 9.47 23.37
C ALA A 138 12.53 8.83 24.00
N HIS A 139 11.85 7.95 23.26
CA HIS A 139 10.59 7.32 23.61
C HIS A 139 10.59 5.84 23.15
N PRO A 140 11.15 4.91 23.95
CA PRO A 140 11.35 3.51 23.56
C PRO A 140 10.05 2.67 23.48
N SER A 141 8.88 3.28 23.34
CA SER A 141 7.57 2.61 23.30
C SER A 141 7.26 1.85 22.01
N GLY A 142 8.28 1.53 21.21
CA GLY A 142 8.18 0.77 19.96
C GLY A 142 8.10 1.67 18.73
N ARG A 143 8.67 1.17 17.62
CA ARG A 143 8.74 1.87 16.33
C ARG A 143 7.37 2.40 15.93
N GLN A 144 7.26 3.73 15.88
CA GLN A 144 6.00 4.40 15.65
C GLN A 144 5.43 4.09 14.24
N PRO A 145 4.15 3.69 14.13
CA PRO A 145 3.54 3.28 12.85
C PRO A 145 3.64 4.36 11.76
N ALA A 146 3.60 5.63 12.17
CA ALA A 146 3.70 6.78 11.29
C ALA A 146 5.01 6.80 10.48
N PHE A 147 6.16 6.51 11.09
CA PHE A 147 7.46 6.51 10.41
C PHE A 147 7.62 5.28 9.52
N ARG A 148 7.12 4.13 9.98
CA ARG A 148 7.13 2.89 9.20
C ARG A 148 6.29 3.02 7.93
N ASN A 149 5.07 3.52 8.05
CA ASN A 149 4.16 3.68 6.91
C ASN A 149 4.75 4.63 5.86
N ALA A 150 5.36 5.76 6.27
CA ALA A 150 6.01 6.64 5.32
C ALA A 150 7.26 6.02 4.68
N ASP A 151 8.10 5.29 5.43
CA ASP A 151 9.25 4.61 4.82
C ASP A 151 8.81 3.54 3.81
N GLU A 152 7.72 2.81 4.09
CA GLU A 152 7.14 1.83 3.18
C GLU A 152 6.58 2.49 1.91
N VAL A 153 5.84 3.61 2.03
CA VAL A 153 5.33 4.36 0.86
C VAL A 153 6.47 4.90 0.01
N LEU A 154 7.48 5.50 0.64
CA LEU A 154 8.64 6.01 -0.07
C LEU A 154 9.46 4.89 -0.74
N ALA A 155 9.54 3.71 -0.13
CA ALA A 155 10.17 2.54 -0.73
C ALA A 155 9.46 2.10 -2.01
N ARG A 156 8.12 2.05 -1.99
CA ARG A 156 7.33 1.70 -3.17
C ARG A 156 7.40 2.77 -4.24
N LEU A 157 7.46 4.04 -3.88
CA LEU A 157 7.69 5.12 -4.84
C LEU A 157 9.06 5.02 -5.51
N GLU A 158 10.10 4.60 -4.79
CA GLU A 158 11.39 4.30 -5.42
C GLU A 158 11.29 3.16 -6.43
N GLU A 159 10.57 2.08 -6.08
CA GLU A 159 10.34 0.94 -6.98
C GLU A 159 9.51 1.34 -8.22
N PHE A 160 8.48 2.17 -8.02
CA PHE A 160 7.66 2.73 -9.09
C PHE A 160 8.46 3.59 -10.08
N LEU A 161 9.48 4.32 -9.59
CA LEU A 161 10.41 5.05 -10.46
C LEU A 161 11.45 4.15 -11.14
N THR A 162 11.51 2.85 -10.81
CA THR A 162 12.40 1.88 -11.46
C THR A 162 11.72 0.97 -12.46
N THR A 163 10.38 0.97 -12.54
CA THR A 163 9.68 0.21 -13.57
C THR A 163 10.07 0.77 -14.93
N ASP A 164 11.02 0.09 -15.57
CA ASP A 164 11.58 0.45 -16.86
C ASP A 164 10.45 0.69 -17.86
N THR A 165 10.53 1.83 -18.54
CA THR A 165 9.74 2.13 -19.73
C THR A 165 10.18 1.29 -20.94
N GLU A 166 11.12 0.35 -20.76
CA GLU A 166 11.71 -0.53 -21.79
C GLU A 166 10.76 -1.62 -22.33
N GLY A 167 9.46 -1.59 -21.99
CA GLY A 167 8.55 -2.72 -22.19
C GLY A 167 7.28 -2.46 -23.01
N GLN A 168 7.20 -1.42 -23.83
CA GLN A 168 6.08 -1.27 -24.79
C GLN A 168 6.57 -1.62 -26.22
N PRO A 169 6.15 -2.78 -26.79
CA PRO A 169 6.41 -3.12 -28.19
C PRO A 169 5.61 -2.26 -29.18
#